data_AF-A0A3D4P1S2-F1
#
_entry.id   AF-A0A3D4P1S2-F1
#
_cell.length_a   1.000
_cell.length_b   1.000
_cell.length_c   1.000
_cell.angle_alpha   90.00
_cell.angle_beta   90.00
_cell.angle_gamma   90.00
#
_symmetry.space_group_name_H-M   'P 1'
#
loop_
_entity.id
_entity.type
_entity.pdbx_description
1 polymer ?
#
loop_
_entity_poly.entity_id
_entity_poly.type
_entity_poly.pdbx_seq_one_letter_code
_entity_poly.pdbx_strand_id
1 'polypeptide(L)'
;MLLPTEGEKEMRRRLPIAAGTVVGFLILLSAHPSIRGQETSAVRALTVFNVKDFGATGIKTDKARESIQRAVDACDEAGGGMVYLPPGEYTSGTIHLRAHVRFFIEAGATLFASREKQDYDKEALFYGEDLVNITIEGRGLVDGQSEYEWRLNDIDDRFIRDNQLLMEAAGKPLLRSFPKPNALPKMVLLLRCKDVRIAGVSFMHSPSWTIHPYGCERMVIDGVYIYSSLKEGVWADGIDPDGCKDLRISNCTIETGDDAIVFYSMNWFGPALPCENITITNCRLSSASSALKFCDGNMNCVRRVTVSNCVITDSNRGLAFMVFDGGYISDVVISDLTIDCVRHDWFWWGDGDPIHFNIKRRSEVHPQVKWENEPPAGSIRNIKLQNIIARGKGSSLINGHPMSWLDGVSLENIKLFLADDPRAPIQKVEHALKFRWVRNLKIRGLEVIWEKPESERWESALYFEDVKDLEVADFSGRQGLPGAADAAVSLNQVEQARFRRNRAAAGTEVFFDIRGERSRAIYLLDNDLLEARVPYRVSPEVKPDEIKPQGNLEKAGR
;
A
#
# COMPACT_ATOMS: atom_id res chain seq x y z
N MET A 1 9.87 -43.76 47.07
CA MET A 1 9.52 -44.80 48.06
C MET A 1 8.32 -44.27 48.83
N LEU A 2 7.12 -44.85 48.79
CA LEU A 2 6.77 -46.27 48.70
C LEU A 2 5.58 -46.49 47.73
N LEU A 3 5.76 -47.46 46.83
CA LEU A 3 4.77 -48.10 45.94
C LEU A 3 4.00 -49.20 46.73
N PRO A 4 2.97 -49.90 46.18
CA PRO A 4 3.15 -50.98 45.17
C PRO A 4 2.05 -50.97 44.06
N THR A 5 2.30 -51.17 42.76
CA THR A 5 2.78 -52.31 41.94
C THR A 5 1.75 -53.39 41.57
N GLU A 6 1.90 -53.84 40.31
CA GLU A 6 1.43 -55.08 39.65
C GLU A 6 0.04 -55.07 39.00
N GLY A 7 -0.19 -55.65 37.82
CA GLY A 7 0.64 -56.52 36.99
C GLY A 7 -0.14 -56.95 35.74
N GLU A 8 0.62 -57.31 34.70
CA GLU A 8 0.20 -57.68 33.35
C GLU A 8 -0.50 -59.07 33.21
N LYS A 9 -1.13 -59.21 32.03
CA LYS A 9 -1.18 -60.41 31.14
C LYS A 9 -2.31 -61.46 31.27
N GLU A 10 -3.17 -61.37 30.25
CA GLU A 10 -3.50 -62.39 29.25
C GLU A 10 -3.73 -63.87 29.63
N MET A 11 -4.99 -64.26 29.39
CA MET A 11 -5.43 -65.26 28.41
C MET A 11 -5.10 -66.75 28.63
N ARG A 12 -6.16 -67.56 28.75
CA ARG A 12 -6.50 -68.76 27.92
C ARG A 12 -7.57 -69.57 28.68
N ARG A 13 -8.81 -69.73 28.18
CA ARG A 13 -9.32 -70.55 27.05
C ARG A 13 -10.15 -71.71 27.61
N ARG A 14 -11.09 -72.16 26.75
CA ARG A 14 -11.72 -73.50 26.62
C ARG A 14 -13.16 -73.56 27.12
N LEU A 15 -14.15 -73.55 26.22
CA LEU A 15 -14.74 -74.70 25.45
C LEU A 15 -15.97 -75.27 26.23
N PRO A 16 -16.90 -76.07 25.65
CA PRO A 16 -17.66 -75.87 24.41
C PRO A 16 -19.13 -76.43 24.45
N ILE A 17 -19.77 -76.48 23.27
CA ILE A 17 -20.86 -77.38 22.78
C ILE A 17 -22.28 -77.16 23.30
N ALA A 18 -23.20 -76.74 22.43
CA ALA A 18 -24.10 -77.65 21.68
C ALA A 18 -25.15 -76.89 20.85
N ALA A 19 -25.46 -77.44 19.68
CA ALA A 19 -26.62 -77.14 18.83
C ALA A 19 -27.94 -77.14 19.64
N GLY A 20 -28.99 -76.38 19.36
CA GLY A 20 -29.46 -75.80 18.11
C GLY A 20 -30.89 -76.28 17.88
N THR A 21 -31.92 -75.48 18.16
CA THR A 21 -33.24 -75.52 17.50
C THR A 21 -33.98 -74.20 17.76
N VAL A 22 -34.61 -73.67 16.72
CA VAL A 22 -35.43 -72.45 16.64
C VAL A 22 -36.71 -72.58 17.48
N VAL A 23 -37.17 -71.50 18.14
CA VAL A 23 -38.57 -70.98 18.14
C VAL A 23 -38.67 -69.73 19.04
N GLY A 24 -39.31 -68.68 18.52
CA GLY A 24 -40.06 -67.70 19.33
C GLY A 24 -39.40 -66.35 19.60
N PHE A 25 -39.51 -65.40 18.66
CA PHE A 25 -39.26 -63.98 18.94
C PHE A 25 -40.47 -63.38 19.67
N LEU A 26 -40.33 -63.16 20.99
CA LEU A 26 -41.20 -62.26 21.75
C LEU A 26 -40.54 -60.88 21.79
N ILE A 27 -41.16 -59.89 21.14
CA ILE A 27 -40.76 -58.48 21.19
C ILE A 27 -41.23 -57.90 22.52
N LEU A 28 -40.29 -57.64 23.44
CA LEU A 28 -40.50 -56.76 24.58
C LEU A 28 -40.16 -55.33 24.14
N LEU A 29 -41.20 -54.52 23.92
CA LEU A 29 -41.12 -53.08 23.70
C LEU A 29 -40.60 -52.39 24.96
N SER A 30 -39.31 -52.06 24.98
CA SER A 30 -38.75 -51.10 25.93
C SER A 30 -39.14 -49.68 25.48
N ALA A 31 -39.95 -49.02 26.29
CA ALA A 31 -40.28 -47.61 26.15
C ALA A 31 -39.00 -46.77 26.10
N HIS A 32 -38.74 -46.15 24.95
CA HIS A 32 -37.65 -45.20 24.79
C HIS A 32 -38.02 -43.89 25.51
N PRO A 33 -37.11 -43.27 26.26
CA PRO A 33 -37.31 -41.90 26.70
C PRO A 33 -37.44 -41.02 25.44
N SER A 34 -38.55 -40.31 25.35
CA SER A 34 -38.82 -39.33 24.31
C SER A 34 -37.64 -38.38 24.21
N ILE A 35 -36.91 -38.44 23.09
CA ILE A 35 -35.96 -37.39 22.71
C ILE A 35 -36.80 -36.14 22.53
N ARG A 36 -36.81 -35.30 23.57
CA ARG A 36 -37.33 -33.94 23.50
C ARG A 36 -36.53 -33.27 22.40
N GLY A 37 -37.21 -32.91 21.31
CA GLY A 37 -36.59 -32.29 20.16
C GLY A 37 -35.68 -31.16 20.61
N GLN A 38 -34.39 -31.26 20.28
CA GLN A 38 -33.55 -30.08 20.24
C GLN A 38 -34.24 -29.13 19.27
N GLU A 39 -34.62 -27.96 19.76
CA GLU A 39 -35.00 -26.84 18.91
C GLU A 39 -33.89 -26.67 17.87
N THR A 40 -34.19 -27.05 16.64
CA THR A 40 -33.47 -26.55 15.48
C THR A 40 -33.48 -25.04 15.63
N SER A 41 -32.33 -24.41 15.90
CA SER A 41 -32.25 -22.95 15.90
C SER A 41 -32.85 -22.50 14.58
N ALA A 42 -33.99 -21.81 14.64
CA ALA A 42 -34.64 -21.31 13.44
C ALA A 42 -33.58 -20.52 12.66
N VAL A 43 -33.32 -20.91 11.42
CA VAL A 43 -32.62 -20.04 10.47
C VAL A 43 -33.51 -18.81 10.38
N ARG A 44 -33.21 -17.77 11.17
CA ARG A 44 -33.98 -16.54 11.17
C ARG A 44 -33.81 -15.97 9.77
N ALA A 45 -34.87 -16.01 8.97
CA ALA A 45 -34.86 -15.45 7.63
C ALA A 45 -34.35 -14.00 7.75
N LEU A 46 -33.38 -13.63 6.92
CA LEU A 46 -32.82 -12.28 6.90
C LEU A 46 -33.97 -11.30 6.62
N THR A 47 -34.30 -10.43 7.57
CA THR A 47 -35.31 -9.40 7.34
C THR A 47 -34.79 -8.40 6.32
N VAL A 48 -35.57 -8.14 5.27
CA VAL A 48 -35.21 -7.25 4.18
C VAL A 48 -36.06 -5.98 4.23
N PHE A 49 -35.40 -4.83 4.20
CA PHE A 49 -35.98 -3.50 4.22
C PHE A 49 -35.69 -2.84 2.87
N ASN A 50 -36.61 -3.00 1.92
CA ASN A 50 -36.48 -2.39 0.61
C ASN A 50 -36.77 -0.89 0.70
N VAL A 51 -35.84 -0.04 0.27
CA VAL A 51 -36.00 1.43 0.37
C VAL A 51 -37.24 1.96 -0.36
N LYS A 52 -37.76 1.24 -1.36
CA LYS A 52 -38.98 1.62 -2.09
C LYS A 52 -40.24 1.50 -1.22
N ASP A 53 -40.26 0.55 -0.28
CA ASP A 53 -41.35 0.41 0.70
C ASP A 53 -41.38 1.58 1.70
N PHE A 54 -40.25 2.30 1.81
CA PHE A 54 -40.11 3.53 2.57
C PHE A 54 -40.25 4.78 1.69
N GLY A 55 -40.66 4.66 0.42
CA GLY A 55 -40.96 5.78 -0.46
C GLY A 55 -39.79 6.30 -1.28
N ALA A 56 -38.69 5.56 -1.43
CA ALA A 56 -37.67 5.92 -2.42
C ALA A 56 -38.21 5.64 -3.84
N THR A 57 -38.12 6.62 -4.74
CA THR A 57 -38.69 6.51 -6.10
C THR A 57 -37.77 5.78 -7.07
N GLY A 58 -36.45 5.84 -6.86
CA GLY A 58 -35.44 5.37 -7.81
C GLY A 58 -35.28 6.29 -9.03
N ILE A 59 -35.64 7.56 -8.89
CA ILE A 59 -35.42 8.62 -9.89
C ILE A 59 -34.34 9.58 -9.38
N LYS A 60 -33.33 9.85 -10.21
CA LYS A 60 -32.14 10.65 -9.84
C LYS A 60 -32.48 12.04 -9.28
N THR A 61 -33.49 12.71 -9.82
CA THR A 61 -33.87 14.07 -9.41
C THR A 61 -34.49 14.14 -8.02
N ASP A 62 -34.97 13.02 -7.49
CA ASP A 62 -35.65 12.97 -6.20
C ASP A 62 -34.64 12.79 -5.07
N LYS A 63 -34.93 13.40 -3.92
CA LYS A 63 -34.12 13.24 -2.71
C LYS A 63 -34.53 11.95 -1.99
N ALA A 64 -33.70 10.91 -2.11
CA ALA A 64 -33.96 9.60 -1.53
C ALA A 64 -33.51 9.47 -0.05
N ARG A 65 -32.77 10.45 0.48
CA ARG A 65 -32.13 10.38 1.82
C ARG A 65 -33.09 9.94 2.91
N GLU A 66 -34.25 10.59 3.05
CA GLU A 66 -35.21 10.30 4.13
C GLU A 66 -35.80 8.89 4.02
N SER A 67 -36.08 8.43 2.80
CA SER A 67 -36.61 7.08 2.56
C SER A 67 -35.56 6.01 2.84
N ILE A 68 -34.30 6.26 2.44
CA ILE A 68 -33.18 5.37 2.74
C ILE A 68 -32.92 5.31 4.24
N GLN A 69 -32.89 6.46 4.93
CA GLN A 69 -32.62 6.50 6.37
C GLN A 69 -33.73 5.79 7.16
N ARG A 70 -35.00 5.95 6.79
CA ARG A 70 -36.11 5.21 7.43
C ARG A 70 -35.97 3.69 7.26
N ALA A 71 -35.50 3.21 6.11
CA ALA A 71 -35.23 1.79 5.92
C ALA A 71 -34.07 1.30 6.81
N VAL A 72 -33.02 2.12 6.97
CA VAL A 72 -31.90 1.82 7.87
C VAL A 72 -32.34 1.78 9.33
N ASP A 73 -33.11 2.78 9.77
CA ASP A 73 -33.60 2.86 11.15
C ASP A 73 -34.56 1.71 11.47
N ALA A 74 -35.49 1.37 10.56
CA ALA A 74 -36.37 0.22 10.73
C ALA A 74 -35.61 -1.12 10.79
N CYS A 75 -34.50 -1.22 10.06
CA CYS A 75 -33.62 -2.39 10.08
C CYS A 75 -32.92 -2.54 11.43
N ASP A 76 -32.43 -1.44 12.00
CA ASP A 76 -31.84 -1.38 13.34
C ASP A 76 -32.86 -1.72 14.44
N GLU A 77 -34.05 -1.13 14.39
CA GLU A 77 -35.15 -1.40 15.33
C GLU A 77 -35.57 -2.88 15.34
N ALA A 78 -35.42 -3.59 14.22
CA ALA A 78 -35.67 -5.02 14.12
C ALA A 78 -34.52 -5.91 14.67
N GLY A 79 -33.43 -5.30 15.13
CA GLY A 79 -32.23 -5.98 15.63
C GLY A 79 -31.23 -6.35 14.52
N GLY A 80 -31.28 -5.66 13.38
CA GLY A 80 -30.44 -5.90 12.21
C GLY A 80 -31.15 -6.65 11.08
N GLY A 81 -30.45 -6.74 9.94
CA GLY A 81 -31.01 -7.27 8.70
C GLY A 81 -30.35 -6.66 7.47
N MET A 82 -31.08 -6.65 6.35
CA MET A 82 -30.61 -6.08 5.10
C MET A 82 -31.45 -4.89 4.66
N VAL A 83 -30.82 -3.73 4.53
CA VAL A 83 -31.36 -2.61 3.76
C VAL A 83 -31.05 -2.87 2.30
N TYR A 84 -32.08 -2.93 1.47
CA TYR A 84 -31.98 -3.31 0.07
C TYR A 84 -32.28 -2.12 -0.84
N LEU A 85 -31.29 -1.76 -1.66
CA LEU A 85 -31.38 -0.73 -2.70
C LEU A 85 -31.53 -1.42 -4.07
N PRO A 86 -32.77 -1.58 -4.58
CA PRO A 86 -33.02 -2.23 -5.87
C PRO A 86 -32.66 -1.31 -7.05
N PRO A 87 -32.67 -1.82 -8.30
CA PRO A 87 -32.40 -1.01 -9.49
C PRO A 87 -33.19 0.31 -9.54
N GLY A 88 -32.47 1.36 -9.94
CA GLY A 88 -32.93 2.75 -9.92
C GLY A 88 -31.79 3.73 -9.64
N GLU A 89 -32.08 5.01 -9.79
CA GLU A 89 -31.15 6.10 -9.50
C GLU A 89 -31.60 6.84 -8.25
N TYR A 90 -30.75 6.93 -7.23
CA TYR A 90 -31.10 7.50 -5.92
C TYR A 90 -30.11 8.60 -5.58
N THR A 91 -30.57 9.82 -5.32
CA THR A 91 -29.71 10.90 -4.83
C THR A 91 -29.87 11.03 -3.31
N SER A 92 -28.76 10.99 -2.58
CA SER A 92 -28.75 11.10 -1.12
C SER A 92 -27.65 12.02 -0.62
N GLY A 93 -27.92 12.72 0.48
CA GLY A 93 -26.87 13.22 1.38
C GLY A 93 -26.46 12.14 2.38
N THR A 94 -25.99 12.52 3.57
CA THR A 94 -25.51 11.55 4.58
C THR A 94 -26.55 10.48 4.89
N ILE A 95 -26.13 9.22 4.77
CA ILE A 95 -26.79 8.02 5.27
C ILE A 95 -26.03 7.58 6.52
N HIS A 96 -26.71 7.61 7.67
CA HIS A 96 -26.14 7.13 8.92
C HIS A 96 -26.41 5.63 9.05
N LEU A 97 -25.34 4.84 9.01
CA LEU A 97 -25.38 3.40 9.25
C LEU A 97 -25.76 3.10 10.70
N ARG A 98 -26.13 1.85 10.96
CA ARG A 98 -26.47 1.31 12.28
C ARG A 98 -25.79 -0.04 12.48
N ALA A 99 -25.65 -0.47 13.73
CA ALA A 99 -25.06 -1.76 14.05
C ALA A 99 -25.91 -2.90 13.45
N HIS A 100 -25.27 -4.01 13.10
CA HIS A 100 -25.95 -5.20 12.56
C HIS A 100 -26.71 -4.99 11.23
N VAL A 101 -26.48 -3.87 10.54
CA VAL A 101 -27.09 -3.57 9.24
C VAL A 101 -26.16 -3.98 8.10
N ARG A 102 -26.73 -4.73 7.16
CA ARG A 102 -26.19 -4.95 5.82
C ARG A 102 -26.88 -4.03 4.82
N PHE A 103 -26.14 -3.10 4.23
CA PHE A 103 -26.61 -2.25 3.14
C PHE A 103 -26.25 -2.90 1.80
N PHE A 104 -27.25 -3.42 1.08
CA PHE A 104 -27.07 -4.12 -0.19
C PHE A 104 -27.47 -3.24 -1.38
N ILE A 105 -26.51 -2.94 -2.24
CA ILE A 105 -26.66 -2.13 -3.46
C ILE A 105 -26.70 -3.06 -4.67
N GLU A 106 -27.88 -3.31 -5.21
CA GLU A 106 -28.02 -4.28 -6.30
C GLU A 106 -27.42 -3.79 -7.61
N ALA A 107 -27.01 -4.73 -8.47
CA ALA A 107 -26.66 -4.43 -9.85
C ALA A 107 -27.80 -3.66 -10.54
N GLY A 108 -27.47 -2.53 -11.17
CA GLY A 108 -28.46 -1.62 -11.77
C GLY A 108 -29.02 -0.56 -10.83
N ALA A 109 -28.62 -0.55 -9.55
CA ALA A 109 -28.83 0.58 -8.66
C ALA A 109 -27.63 1.53 -8.71
N THR A 110 -27.91 2.83 -8.78
CA THR A 110 -26.91 3.90 -8.65
C THR A 110 -27.29 4.82 -7.50
N LEU A 111 -26.42 4.94 -6.51
CA LEU A 111 -26.53 5.90 -5.42
C LEU A 111 -25.62 7.11 -5.72
N PHE A 112 -26.23 8.23 -6.08
CA PHE A 112 -25.54 9.49 -6.31
C PHE A 112 -25.37 10.25 -5.00
N ALA A 113 -24.13 10.68 -4.72
CA ALA A 113 -23.87 11.67 -3.69
C ALA A 113 -24.49 13.01 -4.13
N SER A 114 -25.33 13.61 -3.29
CA SER A 114 -25.87 14.94 -3.53
C SER A 114 -24.76 15.98 -3.70
N ARG A 115 -24.99 16.98 -4.54
CA ARG A 115 -24.08 18.13 -4.74
C ARG A 115 -24.42 19.32 -3.84
N GLU A 116 -25.47 19.18 -3.04
CA GLU A 116 -25.98 20.21 -2.14
C GLU A 116 -25.37 20.03 -0.76
N LYS A 117 -24.56 20.99 -0.30
CA LYS A 117 -23.88 20.91 0.99
C LYS A 117 -24.85 20.71 2.15
N GLN A 118 -26.05 21.31 2.09
CA GLN A 118 -27.08 21.20 3.12
C GLN A 118 -27.66 19.79 3.29
N ASP A 119 -27.45 18.88 2.33
CA ASP A 119 -27.91 17.49 2.46
C ASP A 119 -27.01 16.66 3.39
N TYR A 120 -25.87 17.22 3.80
CA TYR A 120 -24.85 16.57 4.60
C TYR A 120 -24.75 17.18 6.00
N ASP A 121 -25.03 16.37 7.01
CA ASP A 121 -24.72 16.65 8.42
C ASP A 121 -23.34 16.11 8.86
N LYS A 122 -22.71 15.30 8.01
CA LYS A 122 -21.35 14.76 8.12
C LYS A 122 -20.72 14.85 6.74
N GLU A 123 -19.41 15.06 6.67
CA GLU A 123 -18.69 15.13 5.39
C GLU A 123 -18.48 13.73 4.76
N ALA A 124 -19.54 12.92 4.72
CA ALA A 124 -19.57 11.56 4.19
C ALA A 124 -20.94 11.19 3.61
N LEU A 125 -20.97 10.42 2.50
CA LEU A 125 -22.22 9.82 2.00
C LEU A 125 -22.66 8.67 2.91
N PHE A 126 -21.79 7.71 3.20
CA PHE A 126 -22.01 6.72 4.26
C PHE A 126 -21.23 7.10 5.50
N TYR A 127 -21.92 7.27 6.62
CA TYR A 127 -21.33 7.57 7.92
C TYR A 127 -21.64 6.47 8.92
N GLY A 128 -20.62 6.05 9.68
CA GLY A 128 -20.78 5.16 10.83
C GLY A 128 -19.83 5.55 11.95
N GLU A 129 -20.29 5.50 13.19
CA GLU A 129 -19.48 5.83 14.37
C GLU A 129 -19.82 4.86 15.50
N ASP A 130 -18.79 4.25 16.11
CA ASP A 130 -18.91 3.31 17.23
C ASP A 130 -19.84 2.11 16.95
N LEU A 131 -19.88 1.63 15.70
CA LEU A 131 -20.77 0.56 15.25
C LEU A 131 -20.08 -0.82 15.26
N VAL A 132 -20.88 -1.88 15.32
CA VAL A 132 -20.43 -3.27 15.19
C VAL A 132 -21.22 -4.03 14.12
N ASN A 133 -20.55 -4.94 13.40
CA ASN A 133 -21.15 -5.84 12.41
C ASN A 133 -21.90 -5.07 11.32
N ILE A 134 -21.18 -4.25 10.56
CA ILE A 134 -21.75 -3.45 9.47
C ILE A 134 -21.25 -3.94 8.13
N THR A 135 -22.12 -3.95 7.12
CA THR A 135 -21.76 -4.35 5.75
C THR A 135 -22.28 -3.34 4.73
N ILE A 136 -21.44 -2.93 3.79
CA ILE A 136 -21.84 -2.26 2.54
C ILE A 136 -21.44 -3.21 1.41
N GLU A 137 -22.40 -3.77 0.68
CA GLU A 137 -22.06 -4.74 -0.36
C GLU A 137 -23.01 -4.71 -1.56
N GLY A 138 -22.65 -5.43 -2.61
CA GLY A 138 -23.47 -5.61 -3.79
C GLY A 138 -22.68 -5.44 -5.07
N ARG A 139 -23.35 -5.13 -6.17
CA ARG A 139 -22.72 -4.84 -7.49
C ARG A 139 -23.26 -3.56 -8.12
N GLY A 140 -23.95 -2.75 -7.34
CA GLY A 140 -24.40 -1.43 -7.76
C GLY A 140 -23.28 -0.40 -7.69
N LEU A 141 -23.65 0.81 -8.09
CA LEU A 141 -22.76 1.95 -8.22
C LEU A 141 -23.03 2.98 -7.13
N VAL A 142 -21.97 3.54 -6.57
CA VAL A 142 -22.00 4.76 -5.77
C VAL A 142 -21.20 5.82 -6.52
N ASP A 143 -21.84 6.92 -6.92
CA ASP A 143 -21.25 7.96 -7.76
C ASP A 143 -21.18 9.28 -7.00
N GLY A 144 -19.97 9.76 -6.72
CA GLY A 144 -19.69 10.99 -6.00
C GLY A 144 -19.94 12.26 -6.81
N GLN A 145 -20.13 12.12 -8.13
CA GLN A 145 -20.40 13.21 -9.07
C GLN A 145 -19.39 14.36 -9.02
N SER A 146 -18.11 14.07 -8.69
CA SER A 146 -17.04 15.06 -8.59
C SER A 146 -16.92 15.92 -9.85
N GLU A 147 -16.69 17.21 -9.65
CA GLU A 147 -16.35 18.15 -10.72
C GLU A 147 -15.10 18.93 -10.34
N TYR A 148 -14.26 19.20 -11.33
CA TYR A 148 -13.00 19.90 -11.15
C TYR A 148 -12.98 21.19 -11.97
N GLU A 149 -12.14 22.13 -11.56
CA GLU A 149 -11.80 23.32 -12.32
C GLU A 149 -10.28 23.46 -12.41
N TRP A 150 -9.80 23.96 -13.54
CA TRP A 150 -8.38 24.19 -13.79
C TRP A 150 -8.03 25.64 -13.51
N ARG A 151 -7.04 25.86 -12.64
CA ARG A 151 -6.57 27.19 -12.27
C ARG A 151 -5.11 27.36 -12.68
N LEU A 152 -4.77 28.54 -13.20
CA LEU A 152 -3.44 28.87 -13.72
C LEU A 152 -2.69 29.76 -12.73
N ASN A 153 -1.49 29.35 -12.31
CA ASN A 153 -0.60 30.11 -11.41
C ASN A 153 -1.28 30.53 -10.08
N ASP A 154 -2.25 29.73 -9.64
CA ASP A 154 -3.08 29.99 -8.47
C ASP A 154 -2.79 28.95 -7.38
N ILE A 155 -1.52 28.83 -7.00
CA ILE A 155 -1.11 27.90 -5.94
C ILE A 155 0.22 28.27 -5.25
N ASP A 156 0.22 28.08 -3.94
CA ASP A 156 1.41 27.81 -3.12
C ASP A 156 1.20 26.46 -2.43
N ASP A 157 1.75 25.39 -3.01
CA ASP A 157 1.71 24.05 -2.42
C ASP A 157 3.12 23.60 -2.07
N ARG A 158 3.38 23.56 -0.77
CA ARG A 158 4.68 23.30 -0.17
C ARG A 158 5.14 21.87 -0.41
N PHE A 159 4.20 20.95 -0.56
CA PHE A 159 4.48 19.54 -0.77
C PHE A 159 5.02 19.26 -2.17
N ILE A 160 4.73 20.13 -3.14
CA ILE A 160 5.23 20.06 -4.53
C ILE A 160 6.11 21.26 -4.90
N ARG A 161 6.61 22.00 -3.90
CA ARG A 161 7.33 23.26 -4.12
C ARG A 161 8.57 23.08 -5.00
N ASP A 162 9.30 21.99 -4.83
CA ASP A 162 10.48 21.71 -5.67
C ASP A 162 10.10 21.60 -7.16
N ASN A 163 8.97 20.94 -7.46
CA ASN A 163 8.46 20.83 -8.83
C ASN A 163 7.98 22.19 -9.33
N GLN A 164 7.29 22.96 -8.49
CA GLN A 164 6.85 24.32 -8.82
C GLN A 164 8.03 25.21 -9.22
N LEU A 165 9.09 25.24 -8.40
CA LEU A 165 10.29 26.05 -8.66
C LEU A 165 10.99 25.63 -9.96
N LEU A 166 11.03 24.32 -10.24
CA LEU A 166 11.61 23.81 -11.49
C LEU A 166 10.75 24.17 -12.71
N MET A 167 9.41 24.14 -12.59
CA MET A 167 8.50 24.59 -13.65
C MET A 167 8.67 26.09 -13.92
N GLU A 168 8.72 26.91 -12.86
CA GLU A 168 8.94 28.36 -12.94
C GLU A 168 10.29 28.69 -13.59
N ALA A 169 11.37 28.03 -13.15
CA ALA A 169 12.71 28.19 -13.73
C ALA A 169 12.76 27.78 -15.22
N ALA A 170 11.94 26.80 -15.61
CA ALA A 170 11.79 26.37 -17.00
C ALA A 170 10.80 27.24 -17.82
N GLY A 171 10.19 28.28 -17.22
CA GLY A 171 9.21 29.15 -17.85
C GLY A 171 7.92 28.43 -18.25
N LYS A 172 7.54 27.36 -17.54
CA LYS A 172 6.35 26.55 -17.82
C LYS A 172 5.14 27.00 -16.98
N PRO A 173 3.91 26.92 -17.52
CA PRO A 173 2.72 27.32 -16.77
C PRO A 173 2.42 26.37 -15.60
N LEU A 174 1.99 26.92 -14.47
CA LEU A 174 1.55 26.16 -13.31
C LEU A 174 0.03 25.93 -13.37
N LEU A 175 -0.40 25.14 -14.36
CA LEU A 175 -1.81 24.76 -14.53
C LEU A 175 -2.11 23.51 -13.70
N ARG A 176 -3.14 23.56 -12.83
CA ARG A 176 -3.54 22.45 -11.95
C ARG A 176 -5.07 22.37 -11.79
N SER A 177 -5.60 21.15 -11.64
CA SER A 177 -7.00 20.91 -11.30
C SER A 177 -7.26 21.02 -9.80
N PHE A 178 -8.45 21.49 -9.43
CA PHE A 178 -8.96 21.50 -8.06
C PHE A 178 -10.40 21.03 -8.06
N PRO A 179 -10.84 20.31 -7.01
CA PRO A 179 -12.27 20.07 -6.81
C PRO A 179 -13.01 21.40 -6.73
N LYS A 180 -14.19 21.49 -7.34
CA LYS A 180 -15.05 22.67 -7.16
C LYS A 180 -15.47 22.83 -5.69
N PRO A 181 -15.78 24.04 -5.21
CA PRO A 181 -16.10 24.28 -3.79
C PRO A 181 -17.28 23.46 -3.21
N ASN A 182 -18.15 22.92 -4.06
CA ASN A 182 -19.27 22.04 -3.69
C ASN A 182 -18.92 20.54 -3.71
N ALA A 183 -17.66 20.18 -3.97
CA ALA A 183 -17.15 18.82 -3.96
C ALA A 183 -16.90 18.35 -2.50
N LEU A 184 -17.98 18.06 -1.79
CA LEU A 184 -18.00 17.42 -0.46
C LEU A 184 -19.06 16.32 -0.59
N PRO A 185 -18.73 15.01 -0.50
CA PRO A 185 -18.13 14.42 0.69
C PRO A 185 -17.11 13.27 0.45
N LYS A 186 -16.59 12.66 1.52
CA LYS A 186 -16.04 11.30 1.44
C LYS A 186 -17.15 10.31 1.05
N MET A 187 -16.84 9.22 0.36
CA MET A 187 -17.90 8.26 0.00
C MET A 187 -18.28 7.39 1.21
N VAL A 188 -17.29 6.95 1.99
CA VAL A 188 -17.47 6.16 3.21
C VAL A 188 -16.55 6.71 4.30
N LEU A 189 -17.14 7.10 5.44
CA LEU A 189 -16.41 7.48 6.66
C LEU A 189 -16.88 6.61 7.82
N LEU A 190 -15.97 5.80 8.37
CA LEU A 190 -16.25 4.93 9.50
C LEU A 190 -15.33 5.29 10.67
N LEU A 191 -15.90 5.60 11.82
CA LEU A 191 -15.15 5.97 13.02
C LEU A 191 -15.31 4.87 14.07
N ARG A 192 -14.21 4.26 14.51
CA ARG A 192 -14.16 3.30 15.63
C ARG A 192 -15.15 2.13 15.48
N CYS A 193 -15.35 1.66 14.25
CA CYS A 193 -16.26 0.56 13.95
C CYS A 193 -15.55 -0.80 14.03
N LYS A 194 -16.30 -1.86 14.31
CA LYS A 194 -15.78 -3.21 14.52
C LYS A 194 -16.55 -4.25 13.69
N ASP A 195 -15.88 -5.25 13.15
CA ASP A 195 -16.49 -6.25 12.26
C ASP A 195 -17.14 -5.59 11.04
N VAL A 196 -16.30 -5.06 10.16
CA VAL A 196 -16.72 -4.25 9.01
C VAL A 196 -16.49 -5.01 7.71
N ARG A 197 -17.47 -5.02 6.81
CA ARG A 197 -17.32 -5.55 5.43
C ARG A 197 -17.74 -4.52 4.38
N ILE A 198 -16.87 -4.25 3.40
CA ILE A 198 -17.20 -3.50 2.19
C ILE A 198 -16.89 -4.39 0.99
N ALA A 199 -17.89 -4.76 0.18
CA ALA A 199 -17.67 -5.78 -0.85
C ALA A 199 -18.42 -5.60 -2.17
N GLY A 200 -17.70 -5.72 -3.30
CA GLY A 200 -18.26 -5.80 -4.65
C GLY A 200 -18.81 -4.49 -5.25
N VAL A 201 -18.98 -3.45 -4.43
CA VAL A 201 -19.53 -2.15 -4.84
C VAL A 201 -18.53 -1.36 -5.66
N SER A 202 -19.03 -0.63 -6.65
CA SER A 202 -18.24 0.35 -7.42
C SER A 202 -18.40 1.75 -6.84
N PHE A 203 -17.29 2.45 -6.64
CA PHE A 203 -17.23 3.87 -6.26
C PHE A 203 -16.64 4.67 -7.42
N MET A 204 -17.39 5.64 -7.94
CA MET A 204 -16.96 6.47 -9.07
C MET A 204 -16.97 7.94 -8.67
N HIS A 205 -16.02 8.71 -9.21
CA HIS A 205 -16.04 10.17 -9.15
C HIS A 205 -16.15 10.71 -7.71
N SER A 206 -15.37 10.14 -6.79
CA SER A 206 -15.31 10.62 -5.41
C SER A 206 -14.78 12.06 -5.38
N PRO A 207 -15.46 13.01 -4.71
CA PRO A 207 -14.99 14.38 -4.62
C PRO A 207 -13.89 14.58 -3.55
N SER A 208 -13.64 13.55 -2.73
CA SER A 208 -12.59 13.51 -1.70
C SER A 208 -12.14 12.05 -1.50
N TRP A 209 -11.58 11.70 -0.35
CA TRP A 209 -11.18 10.33 0.00
C TRP A 209 -12.37 9.38 -0.10
N THR A 210 -12.19 8.25 -0.79
CA THR A 210 -13.30 7.36 -1.10
C THR A 210 -13.70 6.53 0.11
N ILE A 211 -12.78 5.76 0.72
CA ILE A 211 -13.06 4.91 1.89
C ILE A 211 -12.09 5.25 3.02
N HIS A 212 -12.58 5.97 4.03
CA HIS A 212 -11.79 6.39 5.19
C HIS A 212 -12.31 5.75 6.48
N PRO A 213 -11.74 4.60 6.90
CA PRO A 213 -11.95 4.06 8.23
C PRO A 213 -10.89 4.62 9.20
N TYR A 214 -11.35 5.24 10.28
CA TYR A 214 -10.52 5.65 11.42
C TYR A 214 -10.74 4.69 12.60
N GLY A 215 -9.67 4.13 13.15
CA GLY A 215 -9.73 3.30 14.37
C GLY A 215 -10.61 2.05 14.25
N CYS A 216 -10.84 1.56 13.03
CA CYS A 216 -11.69 0.40 12.81
C CYS A 216 -10.93 -0.92 13.05
N GLU A 217 -11.62 -1.95 13.54
CA GLU A 217 -11.04 -3.26 13.87
C GLU A 217 -11.76 -4.40 13.16
N ARG A 218 -11.00 -5.39 12.66
CA ARG A 218 -11.53 -6.56 11.92
C ARG A 218 -12.35 -6.14 10.71
N MET A 219 -11.64 -5.62 9.71
CA MET A 219 -12.25 -5.06 8.50
C MET A 219 -11.84 -5.85 7.26
N VAL A 220 -12.80 -6.09 6.38
CA VAL A 220 -12.59 -6.71 5.06
C VAL A 220 -13.12 -5.78 3.97
N ILE A 221 -12.25 -5.37 3.06
CA ILE A 221 -12.59 -4.69 1.80
C ILE A 221 -12.27 -5.67 0.67
N ASP A 222 -13.29 -6.07 -0.10
CA ASP A 222 -13.14 -7.17 -1.05
C ASP A 222 -13.87 -6.92 -2.38
N GLY A 223 -13.14 -6.99 -3.49
CA GLY A 223 -13.76 -6.93 -4.81
C GLY A 223 -14.35 -5.57 -5.18
N VAL A 224 -13.95 -4.48 -4.52
CA VAL A 224 -14.44 -3.14 -4.87
C VAL A 224 -13.75 -2.60 -6.12
N TYR A 225 -14.48 -1.78 -6.87
CA TYR A 225 -13.94 -0.98 -7.96
C TYR A 225 -13.96 0.49 -7.55
N ILE A 226 -12.84 1.19 -7.62
CA ILE A 226 -12.75 2.62 -7.29
C ILE A 226 -12.15 3.35 -8.49
N TYR A 227 -12.80 4.42 -8.94
CA TYR A 227 -12.31 5.27 -10.01
C TYR A 227 -12.48 6.76 -9.72
N SER A 228 -11.38 7.50 -9.84
CA SER A 228 -11.34 8.95 -10.03
C SER A 228 -10.32 9.29 -11.13
N SER A 229 -10.46 10.47 -11.75
CA SER A 229 -9.63 10.85 -12.90
C SER A 229 -8.15 10.94 -12.53
N LEU A 230 -7.28 10.16 -13.19
CA LEU A 230 -5.81 10.29 -13.05
C LEU A 230 -5.30 11.69 -13.43
N LYS A 231 -6.06 12.43 -14.23
CA LYS A 231 -5.68 13.78 -14.66
C LYS A 231 -6.16 14.87 -13.71
N GLU A 232 -7.37 14.71 -13.18
CA GLU A 232 -8.08 15.79 -12.50
C GLU A 232 -8.35 15.53 -11.01
N GLY A 233 -8.36 14.25 -10.61
CA GLY A 233 -8.82 13.70 -9.34
C GLY A 233 -7.96 14.01 -8.12
N VAL A 234 -7.61 15.28 -7.92
CA VAL A 234 -6.81 15.76 -6.80
C VAL A 234 -7.58 15.55 -5.49
N TRP A 235 -6.90 15.04 -4.46
CA TRP A 235 -7.47 14.68 -3.14
C TRP A 235 -8.52 13.57 -3.16
N ALA A 236 -8.60 12.80 -4.25
CA ALA A 236 -9.54 11.71 -4.42
C ALA A 236 -8.85 10.35 -4.24
N ASP A 237 -8.36 10.11 -3.03
CA ASP A 237 -7.74 8.86 -2.57
C ASP A 237 -8.72 7.67 -2.64
N GLY A 238 -8.17 6.47 -2.72
CA GLY A 238 -8.94 5.22 -2.79
C GLY A 238 -9.34 4.71 -1.40
N ILE A 239 -8.40 4.09 -0.68
CA ILE A 239 -8.65 3.52 0.64
C ILE A 239 -7.62 4.06 1.63
N ASP A 240 -8.13 4.64 2.72
CA ASP A 240 -7.37 5.44 3.68
C ASP A 240 -7.46 4.87 5.12
N PRO A 241 -6.90 3.68 5.44
CA PRO A 241 -6.97 3.16 6.79
C PRO A 241 -6.16 4.03 7.76
N ASP A 242 -6.85 4.72 8.66
CA ASP A 242 -6.26 5.58 9.68
C ASP A 242 -6.32 4.87 11.04
N GLY A 243 -5.18 4.41 11.55
CA GLY A 243 -5.11 3.73 12.84
C GLY A 243 -5.98 2.47 12.94
N CYS A 244 -6.21 1.79 11.82
CA CYS A 244 -7.01 0.58 11.74
C CYS A 244 -6.23 -0.69 12.13
N LYS A 245 -6.95 -1.70 12.61
CA LYS A 245 -6.36 -2.96 13.07
C LYS A 245 -7.05 -4.18 12.49
N ASP A 246 -6.26 -5.20 12.12
CA ASP A 246 -6.75 -6.47 11.57
C ASP A 246 -7.56 -6.24 10.28
N LEU A 247 -6.90 -5.67 9.27
CA LEU A 247 -7.49 -5.25 8.00
C LEU A 247 -7.05 -6.16 6.84
N ARG A 248 -8.02 -6.57 6.02
CA ARG A 248 -7.77 -7.23 4.73
C ARG A 248 -8.37 -6.41 3.59
N ILE A 249 -7.54 -6.10 2.59
CA ILE A 249 -7.96 -5.55 1.30
C ILE A 249 -7.64 -6.58 0.22
N SER A 250 -8.64 -7.09 -0.51
CA SER A 250 -8.40 -8.10 -1.54
C SER A 250 -9.23 -7.94 -2.79
N ASN A 251 -8.70 -8.42 -3.92
CA ASN A 251 -9.41 -8.51 -5.20
C ASN A 251 -9.95 -7.17 -5.73
N CYS A 252 -9.35 -6.05 -5.32
CA CYS A 252 -9.84 -4.70 -5.65
C CYS A 252 -9.19 -4.18 -6.94
N THR A 253 -9.90 -3.33 -7.67
CA THR A 253 -9.33 -2.50 -8.73
C THR A 253 -9.52 -1.05 -8.35
N ILE A 254 -8.41 -0.31 -8.23
CA ILE A 254 -8.40 1.07 -7.73
C ILE A 254 -7.60 1.93 -8.69
N GLU A 255 -8.24 2.93 -9.29
CA GLU A 255 -7.63 3.92 -10.16
C GLU A 255 -8.01 5.30 -9.65
N THR A 256 -7.04 6.05 -9.15
CA THR A 256 -7.32 7.31 -8.45
C THR A 256 -6.37 8.42 -8.86
N GLY A 257 -6.87 9.66 -8.96
CA GLY A 257 -5.99 10.81 -9.14
C GLY A 257 -4.96 10.92 -8.02
N ASP A 258 -5.41 10.79 -6.77
CA ASP A 258 -4.53 10.75 -5.61
C ASP A 258 -4.16 9.31 -5.22
N ASP A 259 -3.70 9.08 -3.99
CA ASP A 259 -3.17 7.79 -3.55
C ASP A 259 -4.21 6.64 -3.60
N ALA A 260 -3.85 5.47 -4.13
CA ALA A 260 -4.80 4.36 -4.30
C ALA A 260 -5.07 3.60 -2.99
N ILE A 261 -4.02 3.21 -2.26
CA ILE A 261 -4.12 2.71 -0.88
C ILE A 261 -3.09 3.44 -0.03
N VAL A 262 -3.56 4.08 1.03
CA VAL A 262 -2.74 4.97 1.85
C VAL A 262 -2.98 4.77 3.34
N PHE A 263 -1.91 4.56 4.11
CA PHE A 263 -2.01 4.30 5.54
C PHE A 263 -1.74 5.55 6.37
N TYR A 264 -2.73 5.92 7.18
CA TYR A 264 -2.65 7.02 8.13
C TYR A 264 -2.55 6.52 9.57
N SER A 265 -2.08 7.42 10.45
CA SER A 265 -2.08 7.26 11.90
C SER A 265 -2.16 8.64 12.54
N MET A 266 -3.29 9.30 12.33
CA MET A 266 -3.55 10.69 12.70
C MET A 266 -4.48 10.82 13.90
N ASN A 267 -4.53 12.04 14.46
CA ASN A 267 -5.36 12.36 15.61
C ASN A 267 -6.59 13.23 15.28
N TRP A 268 -7.08 13.19 14.04
CA TRP A 268 -8.21 14.02 13.58
C TRP A 268 -9.54 13.64 14.23
N PHE A 269 -9.77 12.35 14.48
CA PHE A 269 -11.03 11.82 15.02
C PHE A 269 -10.89 11.18 16.41
N GLY A 270 -9.76 11.41 17.08
CA GLY A 270 -9.37 10.82 18.36
C GLY A 270 -7.84 10.79 18.51
N PRO A 271 -7.26 10.00 19.43
CA PRO A 271 -5.80 9.85 19.51
C PRO A 271 -5.22 9.19 18.24
N ALA A 272 -3.94 9.43 17.93
CA ALA A 272 -3.24 8.69 16.89
C ALA A 272 -3.07 7.22 17.30
N LEU A 273 -3.72 6.31 16.57
CA LEU A 273 -3.71 4.87 16.85
C LEU A 273 -2.74 4.14 15.91
N PRO A 274 -2.12 3.02 16.33
CA PRO A 274 -1.36 2.15 15.44
C PRO A 274 -2.23 1.64 14.28
N CYS A 275 -1.73 1.75 13.05
CA CYS A 275 -2.31 1.10 11.89
C CYS A 275 -1.57 -0.23 11.66
N GLU A 276 -2.20 -1.37 11.96
CA GLU A 276 -1.46 -2.63 12.12
C GLU A 276 -2.22 -3.92 11.76
N ASN A 277 -1.46 -4.98 11.47
CA ASN A 277 -1.98 -6.29 11.06
C ASN A 277 -2.77 -6.19 9.75
N ILE A 278 -2.08 -5.82 8.67
CA ILE A 278 -2.72 -5.50 7.39
C ILE A 278 -2.29 -6.51 6.32
N THR A 279 -3.25 -7.02 5.56
CA THR A 279 -3.00 -7.84 4.37
C THR A 279 -3.63 -7.19 3.14
N ILE A 280 -2.83 -6.96 2.10
CA ILE A 280 -3.30 -6.53 0.77
C ILE A 280 -2.94 -7.60 -0.25
N THR A 281 -3.91 -8.08 -1.03
CA THR A 281 -3.62 -9.11 -2.03
C THR A 281 -4.55 -9.14 -3.23
N ASN A 282 -4.04 -9.54 -4.39
CA ASN A 282 -4.81 -9.68 -5.64
C ASN A 282 -5.43 -8.35 -6.12
N CYS A 283 -4.74 -7.22 -5.91
CA CYS A 283 -5.25 -5.91 -6.31
C CYS A 283 -4.59 -5.40 -7.59
N ARG A 284 -5.35 -4.64 -8.38
CA ARG A 284 -4.84 -3.80 -9.47
C ARG A 284 -4.92 -2.34 -9.04
N LEU A 285 -3.80 -1.63 -9.07
CA LEU A 285 -3.69 -0.26 -8.57
C LEU A 285 -3.12 0.67 -9.66
N SER A 286 -3.72 1.84 -9.81
CA SER A 286 -3.24 2.95 -10.63
C SER A 286 -3.40 4.25 -9.85
N SER A 287 -2.43 5.16 -9.94
CA SER A 287 -2.49 6.42 -9.19
C SER A 287 -1.61 7.51 -9.80
N ALA A 288 -2.16 8.70 -10.04
CA ALA A 288 -1.32 9.83 -10.46
C ALA A 288 -0.45 10.38 -9.32
N SER A 289 -0.71 9.99 -8.08
CA SER A 289 0.21 10.09 -6.93
C SER A 289 0.87 8.72 -6.66
N SER A 290 0.51 8.02 -5.58
CA SER A 290 1.13 6.74 -5.19
C SER A 290 0.15 5.57 -5.17
N ALA A 291 0.52 4.45 -5.80
CA ALA A 291 -0.32 3.25 -5.79
C ALA A 291 -0.43 2.61 -4.39
N LEU A 292 0.70 2.50 -3.67
CA LEU A 292 0.72 2.08 -2.27
C LEU A 292 1.59 3.03 -1.46
N LYS A 293 1.00 3.67 -0.45
CA LYS A 293 1.68 4.67 0.35
C LYS A 293 1.56 4.42 1.84
N PHE A 294 2.71 4.39 2.50
CA PHE A 294 2.81 4.60 3.94
C PHE A 294 3.06 6.10 4.11
N CYS A 295 1.98 6.87 4.33
CA CYS A 295 2.02 8.31 4.05
C CYS A 295 2.66 9.12 5.15
N ASP A 296 2.84 10.40 4.83
CA ASP A 296 3.38 11.41 5.70
C ASP A 296 2.49 11.75 6.90
N GLY A 297 1.26 11.25 7.00
CA GLY A 297 0.36 11.42 8.14
C GLY A 297 0.49 10.31 9.19
N ASN A 298 1.63 10.24 9.87
CA ASN A 298 2.01 9.08 10.66
C ASN A 298 2.58 9.43 12.04
N MET A 299 1.72 10.00 12.91
CA MET A 299 2.09 10.43 14.25
C MET A 299 2.40 9.27 15.22
N ASN A 300 1.86 8.07 14.96
CA ASN A 300 2.12 6.88 15.78
C ASN A 300 2.88 5.81 14.99
N CYS A 301 2.20 4.88 14.31
CA CYS A 301 2.90 3.90 13.48
C CYS A 301 2.03 3.19 12.45
N VAL A 302 2.70 2.65 11.43
CA VAL A 302 2.16 1.63 10.52
C VAL A 302 3.05 0.39 10.60
N ARG A 303 2.52 -0.77 10.99
CA ARG A 303 3.36 -1.96 11.20
C ARG A 303 2.68 -3.29 10.92
N ARG A 304 3.49 -4.32 10.63
CA ARG A 304 3.01 -5.68 10.31
C ARG A 304 2.05 -5.66 9.13
N VAL A 305 2.60 -5.27 7.98
CA VAL A 305 1.88 -5.17 6.71
C VAL A 305 2.45 -6.18 5.72
N THR A 306 1.57 -6.99 5.13
CA THR A 306 1.93 -7.89 4.01
C THR A 306 1.16 -7.49 2.76
N VAL A 307 1.88 -7.26 1.67
CA VAL A 307 1.30 -7.01 0.35
C VAL A 307 1.80 -8.07 -0.62
N SER A 308 0.90 -8.71 -1.36
CA SER A 308 1.30 -9.76 -2.31
C SER A 308 0.38 -9.92 -3.51
N ASN A 309 0.94 -10.36 -4.64
CA ASN A 309 0.19 -10.63 -5.88
C ASN A 309 -0.61 -9.42 -6.35
N CYS A 310 0.06 -8.28 -6.54
CA CYS A 310 -0.57 -7.05 -7.01
C CYS A 310 0.06 -6.57 -8.32
N VAL A 311 -0.75 -5.89 -9.13
CA VAL A 311 -0.32 -5.26 -10.38
C VAL A 311 -0.50 -3.76 -10.25
N ILE A 312 0.59 -3.00 -10.39
CA ILE A 312 0.59 -1.54 -10.38
C ILE A 312 0.84 -1.05 -11.81
N THR A 313 -0.02 -0.17 -12.31
CA THR A 313 0.07 0.38 -13.67
C THR A 313 -0.22 1.87 -13.68
N ASP A 314 0.36 2.59 -14.65
CA ASP A 314 0.06 4.01 -14.89
C ASP A 314 0.18 4.87 -13.62
N SER A 315 1.20 4.57 -12.81
CA SER A 315 1.39 5.21 -11.51
C SER A 315 2.56 6.17 -11.48
N ASN A 316 2.42 7.31 -10.81
CA ASN A 316 3.55 8.22 -10.61
C ASN A 316 4.54 7.70 -9.57
N ARG A 317 4.05 6.97 -8.56
CA ARG A 317 4.85 6.11 -7.69
C ARG A 317 4.23 4.73 -7.50
N GLY A 318 5.09 3.71 -7.51
CA GLY A 318 4.70 2.35 -7.19
C GLY A 318 4.52 2.16 -5.69
N LEU A 319 5.66 2.11 -4.98
CA LEU A 319 5.72 1.95 -3.53
C LEU A 319 6.30 3.21 -2.89
N ALA A 320 5.57 3.84 -1.98
CA ALA A 320 6.00 5.04 -1.28
C ALA A 320 6.01 4.84 0.25
N PHE A 321 7.15 5.09 0.89
CA PHE A 321 7.34 5.06 2.33
C PHE A 321 7.79 6.44 2.81
N MET A 322 6.91 7.16 3.49
CA MET A 322 7.13 8.57 3.82
C MET A 322 6.84 8.80 5.30
N VAL A 323 7.82 9.24 6.09
CA VAL A 323 7.63 9.47 7.54
C VAL A 323 7.96 10.89 7.92
N PHE A 324 6.93 11.69 8.22
CA PHE A 324 7.05 13.14 8.43
C PHE A 324 6.65 13.60 9.84
N ASP A 325 5.86 12.79 10.57
CA ASP A 325 5.28 13.17 11.88
C ASP A 325 5.92 12.46 13.09
N GLY A 326 7.13 11.91 12.91
CA GLY A 326 7.90 11.33 14.00
C GLY A 326 7.50 9.91 14.45
N GLY A 327 6.46 9.33 13.85
CA GLY A 327 6.11 7.92 14.06
C GLY A 327 7.07 6.94 13.38
N TYR A 328 6.64 5.69 13.24
CA TYR A 328 7.46 4.67 12.56
C TYR A 328 6.69 3.76 11.62
N ILE A 329 7.42 3.26 10.62
CA ILE A 329 7.00 2.15 9.77
C ILE A 329 7.88 0.94 10.10
N SER A 330 7.28 -0.21 10.42
CA SER A 330 8.06 -1.43 10.63
C SER A 330 7.38 -2.74 10.22
N ASP A 331 8.21 -3.73 9.92
CA ASP A 331 7.79 -5.12 9.71
C ASP A 331 6.84 -5.22 8.50
N VAL A 332 7.35 -4.79 7.35
CA VAL A 332 6.61 -4.75 6.08
C VAL A 332 7.22 -5.74 5.10
N VAL A 333 6.38 -6.60 4.51
CA VAL A 333 6.77 -7.52 3.44
C VAL A 333 5.91 -7.26 2.21
N ILE A 334 6.55 -6.97 1.08
CA ILE A 334 5.91 -6.75 -0.22
C ILE A 334 6.49 -7.75 -1.22
N SER A 335 5.65 -8.62 -1.78
CA SER A 335 6.07 -9.76 -2.60
C SER A 335 5.29 -9.87 -3.91
N ASP A 336 5.92 -10.34 -4.98
CA ASP A 336 5.22 -10.82 -6.17
C ASP A 336 4.40 -9.70 -6.83
N LEU A 337 5.09 -8.62 -7.22
CA LEU A 337 4.51 -7.44 -7.86
C LEU A 337 5.03 -7.27 -9.30
N THR A 338 4.13 -6.81 -10.17
CA THR A 338 4.53 -6.10 -11.41
C THR A 338 4.19 -4.63 -11.24
N ILE A 339 5.16 -3.75 -11.52
CA ILE A 339 5.03 -2.30 -11.35
C ILE A 339 5.37 -1.62 -12.67
N ASP A 340 4.50 -0.73 -13.14
CA ASP A 340 4.74 0.16 -14.27
C ASP A 340 4.43 1.60 -13.88
N CYS A 341 5.48 2.42 -13.80
CA CYS A 341 5.39 3.81 -13.38
C CYS A 341 5.71 4.77 -14.52
N VAL A 342 4.87 5.80 -14.66
CA VAL A 342 4.98 6.87 -15.65
C VAL A 342 5.05 8.23 -14.95
N ARG A 343 5.52 9.25 -15.64
CA ARG A 343 5.44 10.63 -15.12
C ARG A 343 4.06 11.20 -15.39
N HIS A 344 3.36 11.55 -14.31
CA HIS A 344 2.17 12.39 -14.39
C HIS A 344 2.56 13.87 -14.34
N ASP A 345 1.56 14.76 -14.43
CA ASP A 345 1.77 16.22 -14.44
C ASP A 345 2.55 16.73 -13.21
N TRP A 346 3.18 17.90 -13.34
CA TRP A 346 4.16 18.45 -12.38
C TRP A 346 3.65 18.60 -10.94
N PHE A 347 2.34 18.75 -10.76
CA PHE A 347 1.70 18.95 -9.46
C PHE A 347 1.37 17.66 -8.73
N TRP A 348 1.65 16.51 -9.35
CA TRP A 348 1.49 15.23 -8.71
C TRP A 348 2.74 14.81 -7.95
N TRP A 349 2.52 14.00 -6.92
CA TRP A 349 3.57 13.43 -6.10
C TRP A 349 4.21 12.24 -6.82
N GLY A 350 5.39 12.47 -7.42
CA GLY A 350 6.19 11.43 -8.08
C GLY A 350 6.87 11.95 -9.33
N ASP A 351 7.85 11.17 -9.80
CA ASP A 351 8.51 11.38 -11.09
C ASP A 351 8.57 10.07 -11.91
N GLY A 352 7.61 9.16 -11.69
CA GLY A 352 7.58 7.81 -12.23
C GLY A 352 8.43 6.82 -11.43
N ASP A 353 8.41 6.93 -10.10
CA ASP A 353 9.31 6.25 -9.16
C ASP A 353 8.76 4.85 -8.78
N PRO A 354 9.41 3.73 -9.13
CA PRO A 354 8.90 2.43 -8.71
C PRO A 354 8.97 2.21 -7.19
N ILE A 355 10.04 2.71 -6.55
CA ILE A 355 10.30 2.55 -5.12
C ILE A 355 10.78 3.88 -4.55
N HIS A 356 10.07 4.43 -3.57
CA HIS A 356 10.36 5.71 -2.95
C HIS A 356 10.31 5.61 -1.42
N PHE A 357 11.39 6.01 -0.75
CA PHE A 357 11.48 6.15 0.70
C PHE A 357 12.02 7.54 1.02
N ASN A 358 11.38 8.20 1.98
CA ASN A 358 11.94 9.37 2.62
C ASN A 358 11.50 9.47 4.08
N ILE A 359 12.43 9.93 4.91
CA ILE A 359 12.13 10.44 6.24
C ILE A 359 12.40 11.93 6.18
N LYS A 360 11.40 12.72 6.54
CA LYS A 360 11.54 14.16 6.72
C LYS A 360 10.97 14.52 8.09
N ARG A 361 11.26 15.72 8.57
CA ARG A 361 10.53 16.36 9.64
C ARG A 361 9.55 17.35 9.03
N ARG A 362 8.42 17.55 9.70
CA ARG A 362 7.35 18.40 9.18
C ARG A 362 7.83 19.83 8.93
N SER A 363 8.74 20.37 9.74
CA SER A 363 9.34 21.69 9.55
C SER A 363 10.19 21.82 8.28
N GLU A 364 10.74 20.72 7.75
CA GLU A 364 11.52 20.72 6.50
C GLU A 364 10.63 20.89 5.26
N VAL A 365 9.33 20.59 5.40
CA VAL A 365 8.34 20.72 4.32
C VAL A 365 7.38 21.88 4.59
N HIS A 366 7.13 22.20 5.86
CA HIS A 366 6.14 23.18 6.29
C HIS A 366 6.81 24.28 7.16
N PRO A 367 7.35 25.35 6.56
CA PRO A 367 8.11 26.41 7.26
C PRO A 367 7.45 27.07 8.48
N GLN A 368 6.12 27.02 8.63
CA GLN A 368 5.44 27.52 9.84
C GLN A 368 5.55 26.58 11.03
N VAL A 369 5.84 25.30 10.80
CA VAL A 369 6.12 24.34 11.86
C VAL A 369 7.52 24.65 12.36
N LYS A 370 7.59 25.06 13.62
CA LYS A 370 8.84 25.36 14.29
C LYS A 370 9.50 24.05 14.73
N TRP A 371 10.75 23.85 14.32
CA TRP A 371 11.57 22.67 14.65
C TRP A 371 11.58 22.34 16.15
N GLU A 372 11.52 23.36 17.02
CA GLU A 372 11.58 23.17 18.47
C GLU A 372 10.33 22.50 19.06
N ASN A 373 9.21 22.52 18.32
CA ASN A 373 7.90 22.07 18.80
C ASN A 373 7.40 20.80 18.11
N GLU A 374 8.15 20.24 17.17
CA GLU A 374 7.77 19.04 16.44
C GLU A 374 8.55 17.81 16.97
N PRO A 375 8.04 16.59 16.74
CA PRO A 375 8.74 15.36 17.16
C PRO A 375 10.08 15.18 16.41
N PRO A 376 10.98 14.34 16.95
CA PRO A 376 12.18 13.95 16.21
C PRO A 376 11.80 13.27 14.88
N ALA A 377 12.77 13.19 13.96
CA ALA A 377 12.59 12.43 12.71
C ALA A 377 12.13 11.00 13.03
N GLY A 378 11.07 10.55 12.35
CA GLY A 378 10.52 9.22 12.54
C GLY A 378 11.43 8.13 12.00
N SER A 379 11.00 6.88 11.97
CA SER A 379 11.86 5.75 11.54
C SER A 379 11.18 4.79 10.58
N ILE A 380 11.95 4.20 9.67
CA ILE A 380 11.54 3.12 8.78
C ILE A 380 12.51 1.97 9.00
N ARG A 381 11.99 0.79 9.36
CA ARG A 381 12.82 -0.38 9.65
C ARG A 381 12.17 -1.71 9.27
N ASN A 382 12.98 -2.75 9.08
CA ASN A 382 12.51 -4.12 8.80
C ASN A 382 11.56 -4.17 7.59
N ILE A 383 12.05 -3.73 6.43
CA ILE A 383 11.29 -3.68 5.19
C ILE A 383 11.86 -4.70 4.21
N LYS A 384 11.01 -5.61 3.71
CA LYS A 384 11.39 -6.60 2.71
C LYS A 384 10.59 -6.42 1.42
N LEU A 385 11.28 -6.16 0.32
CA LEU A 385 10.72 -6.14 -1.03
C LEU A 385 11.26 -7.36 -1.78
N GLN A 386 10.39 -8.22 -2.31
CA GLN A 386 10.82 -9.46 -2.96
C GLN A 386 10.02 -9.81 -4.22
N ASN A 387 10.66 -10.44 -5.21
CA ASN A 387 10.03 -10.91 -6.45
C ASN A 387 9.27 -9.79 -7.18
N ILE A 388 9.98 -8.75 -7.59
CA ILE A 388 9.37 -7.56 -8.23
C ILE A 388 9.93 -7.36 -9.64
N ILE A 389 9.04 -7.19 -10.62
CA ILE A 389 9.39 -6.69 -11.94
C ILE A 389 8.86 -5.26 -12.04
N ALA A 390 9.74 -4.28 -12.11
CA ALA A 390 9.41 -2.86 -12.10
C ALA A 390 9.90 -2.14 -13.36
N ARG A 391 9.07 -1.28 -13.93
CA ARG A 391 9.43 -0.31 -14.95
C ARG A 391 9.16 1.09 -14.42
N GLY A 392 10.09 2.01 -14.62
CA GLY A 392 9.97 3.38 -14.13
C GLY A 392 10.52 4.41 -15.10
N LYS A 393 10.00 5.63 -14.94
CA LYS A 393 10.53 6.85 -15.56
C LYS A 393 11.33 7.71 -14.59
N GLY A 394 11.28 7.38 -13.29
CA GLY A 394 11.90 8.06 -12.17
C GLY A 394 12.97 7.21 -11.48
N SER A 395 13.85 7.87 -10.72
CA SER A 395 14.81 7.19 -9.86
C SER A 395 14.07 6.47 -8.71
N SER A 396 14.52 5.27 -8.34
CA SER A 396 14.10 4.68 -7.07
C SER A 396 14.93 5.27 -5.93
N LEU A 397 14.33 6.14 -5.12
CA LEU A 397 15.00 6.85 -4.03
C LEU A 397 14.73 6.12 -2.72
N ILE A 398 15.77 5.68 -2.02
CA ILE A 398 15.67 4.94 -0.76
C ILE A 398 16.47 5.69 0.31
N ASN A 399 15.88 6.80 0.78
CA ASN A 399 16.57 7.77 1.63
C ASN A 399 16.00 7.76 3.05
N GLY A 400 16.87 7.68 4.04
CA GLY A 400 16.55 7.97 5.44
C GLY A 400 16.63 9.46 5.73
N HIS A 401 17.01 9.78 6.95
CA HIS A 401 17.31 11.14 7.41
C HIS A 401 18.63 11.14 8.19
N PRO A 402 19.45 12.20 8.16
CA PRO A 402 20.72 12.25 8.89
C PRO A 402 20.60 11.96 10.40
N MET A 403 19.44 12.25 11.01
CA MET A 403 19.13 11.93 12.41
C MET A 403 18.38 10.60 12.62
N SER A 404 17.94 9.94 11.55
CA SER A 404 17.18 8.68 11.61
C SER A 404 17.42 7.86 10.35
N TRP A 405 18.44 7.01 10.40
CA TRP A 405 18.83 6.17 9.27
C TRP A 405 17.81 5.05 9.06
N LEU A 406 17.53 4.70 7.80
CA LEU A 406 16.78 3.49 7.47
C LEU A 406 17.52 2.28 8.03
N ASP A 407 16.80 1.29 8.58
CA ASP A 407 17.42 0.14 9.26
C ASP A 407 16.79 -1.19 8.86
N GLY A 408 17.57 -2.08 8.24
CA GLY A 408 17.09 -3.41 7.90
C GLY A 408 16.15 -3.42 6.69
N VAL A 409 16.57 -2.76 5.60
CA VAL A 409 15.89 -2.83 4.29
C VAL A 409 16.49 -3.96 3.47
N SER A 410 15.65 -4.81 2.87
CA SER A 410 16.06 -5.93 2.03
C SER A 410 15.35 -5.89 0.67
N LEU A 411 16.12 -5.95 -0.42
CA LEU A 411 15.65 -6.07 -1.79
C LEU A 411 16.08 -7.43 -2.35
N GLU A 412 15.13 -8.30 -2.70
CA GLU A 412 15.42 -9.67 -3.14
C GLU A 412 14.72 -9.99 -4.48
N ASN A 413 15.46 -10.49 -5.47
CA ASN A 413 14.90 -10.91 -6.76
C ASN A 413 14.07 -9.79 -7.44
N ILE A 414 14.74 -8.69 -7.79
CA ILE A 414 14.11 -7.52 -8.41
C ILE A 414 14.71 -7.30 -9.80
N LYS A 415 13.84 -7.11 -10.79
CA LYS A 415 14.22 -6.67 -12.13
C LYS A 415 13.66 -5.27 -12.36
N LEU A 416 14.55 -4.29 -12.52
CA LEU A 416 14.21 -2.88 -12.65
C LEU A 416 14.60 -2.38 -14.05
N PHE A 417 13.62 -1.93 -14.81
CA PHE A 417 13.82 -1.26 -16.09
C PHE A 417 13.60 0.25 -15.92
N LEU A 418 14.55 1.06 -16.40
CA LEU A 418 14.41 2.51 -16.46
C LEU A 418 14.48 3.00 -17.89
N ALA A 419 13.55 3.87 -18.25
CA ALA A 419 13.56 4.60 -19.51
C ALA A 419 13.32 6.08 -19.24
N ASP A 420 13.87 6.96 -20.07
CA ASP A 420 13.61 8.39 -19.92
C ASP A 420 12.19 8.72 -20.37
N ASP A 421 11.71 9.91 -19.98
CA ASP A 421 10.54 10.52 -20.59
C ASP A 421 10.89 11.92 -21.12
N PRO A 422 11.34 12.03 -22.38
CA PRO A 422 11.73 13.30 -22.98
C PRO A 422 10.61 14.35 -23.05
N ARG A 423 9.35 13.93 -22.85
CA ARG A 423 8.19 14.83 -22.87
C ARG A 423 7.93 15.48 -21.50
N ALA A 424 8.50 14.92 -20.43
CA ALA A 424 8.32 15.46 -19.10
C ALA A 424 8.89 16.89 -19.03
N PRO A 425 8.16 17.84 -18.45
CA PRO A 425 8.57 19.24 -18.43
C PRO A 425 9.85 19.47 -17.61
N ILE A 426 10.16 18.55 -16.70
CA ILE A 426 11.33 18.58 -15.81
C ILE A 426 12.01 17.20 -15.85
N GLN A 427 13.34 17.20 -15.97
CA GLN A 427 14.19 16.01 -15.96
C GLN A 427 15.00 15.95 -14.67
N LYS A 428 14.81 14.89 -13.87
CA LYS A 428 15.45 14.73 -12.54
C LYS A 428 16.18 13.40 -12.32
N VAL A 429 16.15 12.49 -13.30
CA VAL A 429 16.67 11.14 -13.11
C VAL A 429 18.16 11.11 -13.37
N GLU A 430 18.89 10.69 -12.34
CA GLU A 430 20.34 10.54 -12.35
C GLU A 430 20.72 9.07 -12.15
N HIS A 431 20.21 8.42 -11.10
CA HIS A 431 20.53 7.03 -10.78
C HIS A 431 19.31 6.13 -10.87
N ALA A 432 19.51 4.83 -11.15
CA ALA A 432 18.40 3.89 -11.11
C ALA A 432 17.92 3.66 -9.67
N LEU A 433 18.84 3.35 -8.75
CA LEU A 433 18.58 3.31 -7.31
C LEU A 433 19.59 4.19 -6.55
N LYS A 434 19.07 5.06 -5.69
CA LYS A 434 19.88 5.89 -4.78
C LYS A 434 19.53 5.54 -3.33
N PHE A 435 20.56 5.25 -2.54
CA PHE A 435 20.44 4.94 -1.13
C PHE A 435 21.18 6.00 -0.32
N ARG A 436 20.51 6.62 0.65
CA ARG A 436 21.13 7.60 1.54
C ARG A 436 20.71 7.46 2.99
N TRP A 437 21.68 7.53 3.92
CA TRP A 437 21.44 7.36 5.36
C TRP A 437 20.75 6.02 5.67
N VAL A 438 21.41 4.94 5.26
CA VAL A 438 20.87 3.57 5.36
C VAL A 438 21.86 2.69 6.10
N ARG A 439 21.37 1.84 7.00
CA ARG A 439 22.16 0.78 7.63
C ARG A 439 21.48 -0.58 7.54
N ASN A 440 22.29 -1.64 7.62
CA ASN A 440 21.81 -3.02 7.53
C ASN A 440 21.04 -3.28 6.22
N LEU A 441 21.55 -2.75 5.10
CA LEU A 441 20.95 -2.89 3.77
C LEU A 441 21.39 -4.19 3.12
N LYS A 442 20.43 -4.97 2.63
CA LYS A 442 20.68 -6.20 1.86
C LYS A 442 20.05 -6.11 0.48
N ILE A 443 20.84 -6.37 -0.55
CA ILE A 443 20.38 -6.46 -1.93
C ILE A 443 20.82 -7.83 -2.46
N ARG A 444 19.89 -8.64 -2.97
CA ARG A 444 20.18 -9.94 -3.54
C ARG A 444 19.42 -10.18 -4.84
N GLY A 445 20.11 -10.51 -5.92
CA GLY A 445 19.46 -10.83 -7.19
C GLY A 445 18.75 -9.62 -7.79
N LEU A 446 19.45 -8.49 -7.88
CA LEU A 446 18.94 -7.27 -8.49
C LEU A 446 19.49 -7.12 -9.91
N GLU A 447 18.61 -6.94 -10.89
CA GLU A 447 18.99 -6.63 -12.27
C GLU A 447 18.49 -5.23 -12.63
N VAL A 448 19.39 -4.35 -13.08
CA VAL A 448 19.04 -3.01 -13.57
C VAL A 448 19.28 -2.94 -15.07
N ILE A 449 18.23 -2.55 -15.81
CA ILE A 449 18.23 -2.42 -17.26
C ILE A 449 17.86 -0.99 -17.63
N TRP A 450 18.75 -0.33 -18.35
CA TRP A 450 18.48 0.95 -18.98
C TRP A 450 17.87 0.73 -20.37
N GLU A 451 16.64 1.16 -20.56
CA GLU A 451 15.86 1.07 -21.80
C GLU A 451 15.84 2.41 -22.54
N LYS A 452 15.33 2.40 -23.77
CA LYS A 452 15.11 3.63 -24.54
C LYS A 452 13.78 4.30 -24.16
N PRO A 453 13.66 5.63 -24.29
CA PRO A 453 14.71 6.58 -24.67
C PRO A 453 15.77 6.74 -23.57
N GLU A 454 16.99 7.06 -23.98
CA GLU A 454 18.14 7.26 -23.10
C GLU A 454 18.21 8.73 -22.62
N SER A 455 18.92 8.97 -21.51
CA SER A 455 19.19 10.32 -20.99
C SER A 455 20.68 10.52 -20.71
N GLU A 456 21.21 11.68 -21.11
CA GLU A 456 22.60 12.10 -20.79
C GLU A 456 22.81 12.41 -19.30
N ARG A 457 21.73 12.52 -18.53
CA ARG A 457 21.78 12.73 -17.08
C ARG A 457 21.98 11.44 -16.30
N TRP A 458 21.84 10.28 -16.93
CA TRP A 458 21.97 9.01 -16.23
C TRP A 458 23.42 8.71 -15.87
N GLU A 459 23.62 8.42 -14.59
CA GLU A 459 24.89 8.06 -13.97
C GLU A 459 24.84 6.58 -13.55
N SER A 460 24.86 6.27 -12.25
CA SER A 460 24.96 4.89 -11.75
C SER A 460 23.65 4.09 -11.70
N ALA A 461 23.74 2.77 -11.89
CA ALA A 461 22.65 1.86 -11.56
C ALA A 461 22.42 1.81 -10.03
N LEU A 462 23.50 1.74 -9.26
CA LEU A 462 23.45 1.80 -7.80
C LEU A 462 24.30 2.95 -7.30
N TYR A 463 23.68 3.85 -6.53
CA TYR A 463 24.38 4.94 -5.85
C TYR A 463 24.16 4.84 -4.34
N PHE A 464 25.25 4.74 -3.58
CA PHE A 464 25.23 4.66 -2.12
C PHE A 464 25.93 5.89 -1.53
N GLU A 465 25.26 6.58 -0.61
CA GLU A 465 25.81 7.71 0.13
C GLU A 465 25.47 7.62 1.61
N ASP A 466 26.46 7.70 2.51
CA ASP A 466 26.24 7.54 3.95
C ASP A 466 25.52 6.21 4.27
N VAL A 467 26.17 5.10 3.93
CA VAL A 467 25.63 3.74 4.10
C VAL A 467 26.55 2.90 4.99
N LYS A 468 25.95 2.12 5.88
CA LYS A 468 26.68 1.23 6.78
C LYS A 468 26.13 -0.20 6.77
N ASP A 469 27.00 -1.20 6.94
CA ASP A 469 26.59 -2.61 7.05
C ASP A 469 25.79 -3.05 5.80
N LEU A 470 26.45 -2.92 4.64
CA LEU A 470 25.87 -3.18 3.32
C LEU A 470 26.24 -4.57 2.80
N GLU A 471 25.27 -5.32 2.32
CA GLU A 471 25.47 -6.55 1.55
C GLU A 471 24.79 -6.45 0.18
N VAL A 472 25.56 -6.57 -0.89
CA VAL A 472 25.05 -6.67 -2.26
C VAL A 472 25.54 -7.98 -2.86
N ALA A 473 24.62 -8.87 -3.20
CA ALA A 473 24.91 -10.16 -3.79
C ALA A 473 24.14 -10.36 -5.09
N ASP A 474 24.78 -10.98 -6.08
CA ASP A 474 24.12 -11.40 -7.31
C ASP A 474 23.45 -10.20 -8.06
N PHE A 475 24.03 -8.99 -7.99
CA PHE A 475 23.60 -7.82 -8.78
C PHE A 475 24.13 -7.88 -10.21
N SER A 476 23.33 -7.44 -11.19
CA SER A 476 23.72 -7.30 -12.60
C SER A 476 23.28 -5.94 -13.14
N GLY A 477 24.21 -5.20 -13.75
CA GLY A 477 23.92 -3.89 -14.34
C GLY A 477 25.15 -3.17 -14.89
N ARG A 478 24.93 -1.95 -15.37
CA ARG A 478 25.96 -1.00 -15.87
C ARG A 478 25.58 0.42 -15.50
N GLN A 479 26.49 1.37 -15.70
CA GLN A 479 26.15 2.80 -15.70
C GLN A 479 25.13 3.14 -16.81
N GLY A 480 24.47 4.28 -16.68
CA GLY A 480 23.32 4.74 -17.45
C GLY A 480 23.50 4.69 -18.96
N LEU A 481 24.58 5.29 -19.45
CA LEU A 481 24.96 5.25 -20.86
C LEU A 481 26.18 4.35 -21.10
N PRO A 482 26.16 3.47 -22.12
CA PRO A 482 27.35 2.74 -22.52
C PRO A 482 28.48 3.71 -22.90
N GLY A 483 29.69 3.49 -22.39
CA GLY A 483 30.83 4.36 -22.67
C GLY A 483 30.93 5.65 -21.82
N ALA A 484 29.92 5.99 -21.01
CA ALA A 484 30.01 7.10 -20.06
C ALA A 484 31.00 6.81 -18.91
N ALA A 485 31.64 7.85 -18.39
CA ALA A 485 32.71 7.73 -17.39
C ALA A 485 32.20 7.37 -15.97
N ASP A 486 30.88 7.38 -15.77
CA ASP A 486 30.22 7.01 -14.53
C ASP A 486 30.39 5.52 -14.23
N ALA A 487 30.31 5.18 -12.94
CA ALA A 487 30.36 3.79 -12.51
C ALA A 487 28.98 3.14 -12.47
N ALA A 488 28.93 1.83 -12.68
CA ALA A 488 27.71 1.05 -12.46
C ALA A 488 27.26 1.11 -11.00
N VAL A 489 28.24 1.05 -10.08
CA VAL A 489 28.05 1.10 -8.63
C VAL A 489 28.94 2.17 -8.03
N SER A 490 28.34 3.22 -7.47
CA SER A 490 29.03 4.33 -6.83
C SER A 490 28.86 4.29 -5.32
N LEU A 491 29.97 4.43 -4.59
CA LEU A 491 30.05 4.36 -3.13
C LEU A 491 30.66 5.63 -2.57
N ASN A 492 29.89 6.39 -1.79
CA ASN A 492 30.34 7.60 -1.10
C ASN A 492 30.09 7.48 0.41
N GLN A 493 31.14 7.58 1.23
CA GLN A 493 31.01 7.45 2.69
C GLN A 493 30.34 6.11 3.10
N VAL A 494 30.86 4.99 2.57
CA VAL A 494 30.29 3.64 2.80
C VAL A 494 31.17 2.82 3.72
N GLU A 495 30.60 2.35 4.83
CA GLU A 495 31.31 1.61 5.87
C GLU A 495 30.81 0.16 5.95
N GLN A 496 31.75 -0.80 6.01
CA GLN A 496 31.43 -2.24 6.19
C GLN A 496 30.51 -2.78 5.08
N ALA A 497 31.03 -2.80 3.85
CA ALA A 497 30.27 -3.25 2.69
C ALA A 497 30.84 -4.56 2.10
N ARG A 498 29.96 -5.47 1.69
CA ARG A 498 30.31 -6.71 1.00
C ARG A 498 29.58 -6.80 -0.33
N PHE A 499 30.34 -6.86 -1.41
CA PHE A 499 29.87 -7.05 -2.78
C PHE A 499 30.27 -8.42 -3.26
N ARG A 500 29.31 -9.31 -3.51
CA ARG A 500 29.59 -10.70 -3.87
C ARG A 500 28.87 -11.18 -5.13
N ARG A 501 29.58 -11.85 -6.05
CA ARG A 501 29.00 -12.46 -7.27
C ARG A 501 28.19 -11.48 -8.11
N ASN A 502 28.58 -10.22 -8.13
CA ASN A 502 27.96 -9.23 -9.00
C ASN A 502 28.53 -9.35 -10.41
N ARG A 503 27.76 -8.97 -11.42
CA ARG A 503 28.11 -9.08 -12.83
C ARG A 503 28.06 -7.72 -13.52
N ALA A 504 29.17 -7.32 -14.12
CA ALA A 504 29.19 -6.19 -15.04
C ALA A 504 28.41 -6.53 -16.31
N ALA A 505 27.46 -5.68 -16.71
CA ALA A 505 26.79 -5.83 -18.00
C ALA A 505 27.66 -5.28 -19.14
N ALA A 506 27.39 -5.72 -20.37
CA ALA A 506 28.11 -5.25 -21.55
C ALA A 506 28.06 -3.71 -21.68
N GLY A 507 29.19 -3.10 -22.04
CA GLY A 507 29.33 -1.64 -22.16
C GLY A 507 29.60 -0.92 -20.83
N THR A 508 29.98 -1.67 -19.78
CA THR A 508 30.40 -1.08 -18.50
C THR A 508 31.78 -0.42 -18.64
N GLU A 509 31.89 0.88 -18.33
CA GLU A 509 33.20 1.54 -18.27
C GLU A 509 33.87 1.30 -16.93
N VAL A 510 33.27 1.79 -15.84
CA VAL A 510 33.74 1.55 -14.47
C VAL A 510 32.68 0.73 -13.75
N PHE A 511 33.06 -0.35 -13.06
CA PHE A 511 32.06 -1.10 -12.28
C PHE A 511 31.88 -0.52 -10.88
N PHE A 512 32.95 -0.41 -10.08
CA PHE A 512 32.90 0.25 -8.77
C PHE A 512 33.63 1.60 -8.75
N ASP A 513 32.99 2.65 -8.24
CA ASP A 513 33.63 3.91 -7.84
C ASP A 513 33.55 4.10 -6.33
N ILE A 514 34.70 4.21 -5.67
CA ILE A 514 34.81 4.24 -4.20
C ILE A 514 35.44 5.55 -3.75
N ARG A 515 34.65 6.38 -3.06
CA ARG A 515 35.03 7.73 -2.62
C ARG A 515 34.61 8.03 -1.18
N GLY A 516 35.12 9.14 -0.65
CA GLY A 516 34.75 9.67 0.68
C GLY A 516 35.63 9.13 1.81
N GLU A 517 36.13 10.04 2.65
CA GLU A 517 37.11 9.78 3.71
C GLU A 517 36.68 8.74 4.76
N ARG A 518 35.37 8.49 4.93
CA ARG A 518 34.85 7.49 5.86
C ARG A 518 34.70 6.11 5.22
N SER A 519 34.85 5.98 3.91
CA SER A 519 34.70 4.70 3.22
C SER A 519 35.74 3.71 3.70
N ARG A 520 35.30 2.59 4.28
CA ARG A 520 36.20 1.60 4.91
C ARG A 520 35.62 0.21 5.01
N ALA A 521 36.49 -0.79 5.14
CA ALA A 521 36.15 -2.21 5.21
C ALA A 521 35.21 -2.65 4.05
N ILE A 522 35.63 -2.38 2.81
CA ILE A 522 34.88 -2.70 1.59
C ILE A 522 35.46 -3.98 0.98
N TYR A 523 34.63 -5.01 0.85
CA TYR A 523 35.02 -6.33 0.34
C TYR A 523 34.39 -6.53 -1.04
N LEU A 524 35.23 -6.76 -2.06
CA LEU A 524 34.81 -7.04 -3.43
C LEU A 524 35.14 -8.51 -3.74
N LEU A 525 34.15 -9.40 -3.60
CA LEU A 525 34.34 -10.85 -3.53
C LEU A 525 33.71 -11.57 -4.73
N ASP A 526 34.48 -12.37 -5.46
CA ASP A 526 33.97 -13.28 -6.50
C ASP A 526 33.08 -12.61 -7.56
N ASN A 527 33.34 -11.35 -7.91
CA ASN A 527 32.55 -10.61 -8.91
C ASN A 527 33.01 -10.95 -10.34
N ASP A 528 32.07 -11.02 -11.28
CA ASP A 528 32.33 -11.15 -12.71
C ASP A 528 32.42 -9.77 -13.36
N LEU A 529 33.64 -9.26 -13.49
CA LEU A 529 33.95 -7.90 -13.95
C LEU A 529 34.55 -7.90 -15.38
N LEU A 530 34.43 -9.01 -16.12
CA LEU A 530 35.03 -9.17 -17.46
C LEU A 530 34.51 -8.13 -18.48
N GLU A 531 33.25 -7.70 -18.32
CA GLU A 531 32.62 -6.69 -19.19
C GLU A 531 32.90 -5.25 -18.76
N ALA A 532 33.51 -5.04 -17.59
CA ALA A 532 33.96 -3.73 -17.17
C ALA A 532 35.31 -3.39 -17.81
N ARG A 533 35.48 -2.16 -18.29
CA ARG A 533 36.80 -1.67 -18.72
C ARG A 533 37.73 -1.44 -17.54
N VAL A 534 37.20 -0.90 -16.44
CA VAL A 534 37.88 -0.65 -15.16
C VAL A 534 37.09 -1.36 -14.06
N PRO A 535 37.64 -2.42 -13.42
CA PRO A 535 36.95 -3.17 -12.38
C PRO A 535 36.51 -2.28 -11.21
N TYR A 536 37.42 -1.46 -10.69
CA TYR A 536 37.12 -0.50 -9.64
C TYR A 536 38.09 0.68 -9.67
N ARG A 537 37.63 1.86 -9.24
CA ARG A 537 38.46 3.02 -8.96
C ARG A 537 38.29 3.46 -7.51
N VAL A 538 39.37 3.94 -6.91
CA VAL A 538 39.41 4.35 -5.50
C VAL A 538 39.98 5.76 -5.45
N SER A 539 39.22 6.69 -4.86
CA SER A 539 39.66 8.08 -4.73
C SER A 539 40.82 8.20 -3.72
N PRO A 540 41.72 9.20 -3.86
CA PRO A 540 42.90 9.35 -3.02
C PRO A 540 42.63 9.46 -1.51
N GLU A 541 41.45 9.94 -1.12
CA GLU A 541 41.03 10.08 0.28
C GLU A 541 40.66 8.73 0.94
N VAL A 542 40.45 7.67 0.17
CA VAL A 542 40.13 6.34 0.68
C VAL A 542 41.42 5.55 0.86
N LYS A 543 41.64 5.01 2.06
CA LYS A 543 42.85 4.23 2.35
C LYS A 543 42.85 2.91 1.55
N PRO A 544 43.91 2.59 0.79
CA PRO A 544 43.93 1.40 -0.06
C PRO A 544 43.73 0.07 0.68
N ASP A 545 44.20 -0.06 1.92
CA ASP A 545 44.07 -1.27 2.76
C ASP A 545 42.63 -1.53 3.24
N GLU A 546 41.76 -0.55 3.11
CA GLU A 546 40.34 -0.70 3.40
C GLU A 546 39.55 -1.38 2.27
N ILE A 547 40.15 -1.52 1.09
CA ILE A 547 39.53 -2.18 -0.07
C ILE A 547 40.14 -3.56 -0.24
N LYS A 548 39.30 -4.59 -0.14
CA LYS A 548 39.71 -6.00 -0.11
C LYS A 548 39.10 -6.77 -1.28
N PRO A 549 39.69 -6.69 -2.48
CA PRO A 549 39.28 -7.51 -3.61
C PRO A 549 39.79 -8.95 -3.46
N GLN A 550 38.94 -9.94 -3.74
CA GLN A 550 39.32 -11.36 -3.71
C GLN A 550 38.45 -12.16 -4.68
N GLY A 551 39.06 -12.98 -5.53
CA GLY A 551 38.33 -13.93 -6.40
C GLY A 551 37.57 -13.29 -7.58
N ASN A 552 37.73 -11.99 -7.84
CA ASN A 552 37.08 -11.32 -8.97
C ASN A 552 37.65 -11.79 -10.32
N LEU A 553 36.78 -11.94 -11.32
CA LEU A 553 37.14 -12.21 -12.70
C LEU A 553 37.32 -10.88 -13.44
N GLU A 554 38.55 -10.60 -13.88
CA GLU A 554 38.93 -9.33 -14.49
C GLU A 554 39.71 -9.60 -15.79
N LYS A 555 39.68 -8.69 -16.76
CA LYS A 555 40.49 -8.82 -17.98
C LYS A 555 41.97 -8.67 -17.63
N ALA A 556 42.78 -9.69 -17.92
CA ALA A 556 44.21 -9.68 -17.63
C ALA A 556 44.94 -8.52 -18.34
N GLY A 557 45.71 -7.73 -17.60
CA GLY A 557 46.64 -6.73 -18.14
C GLY A 557 46.10 -5.31 -18.33
N ARG A 558 45.14 -4.87 -17.51
CA ARG A 558 44.68 -3.47 -17.46
C ARG A 558 44.51 -2.95 -16.04
#